data_AF-A0A2A6DXI1-F1
#
_entry.id   AF-A0A2A6DXI1-F1
#
_cell.length_a   1.000
_cell.length_b   1.000
_cell.length_c   1.000
_cell.angle_alpha   90.00
_cell.angle_beta   90.00
_cell.angle_gamma   90.00
#
_symmetry.space_group_name_H-M   'P 1'
#
loop_
_entity.id
_entity.type
_entity.pdbx_description
1 polymer ?
#
loop_
_entity_poly.entity_id
_entity_poly.type
_entity_poly.pdbx_seq_one_letter_code
_entity_poly.pdbx_strand_id
1 'polypeptide(L)'
;MKRKLCLTLLAAAAGATALTASAVALSPAGDASRPVETSRNLIILIGDGMGPAQVTAARLYLMHRRGVRDLALDSIYVGQATTYADRGEDGGSVVSGVVTDSASAGTAFATGYKTYNAAISVSNEEVAKPLGSVIEAAEQAGKATGLVTTARITHATPAVFAAHVRHRDNENAIASQYLESGVDVLLGGGRDFFTSKQDGGKRPDRTLLPDFQKAGYRLVTDKAGLEALPADTDKVLGLFSSSHIPYVSDRPASVPDLATMTRRALSFLSRDPDGFVLMVEGGRIDHAGHANDFPTMLRETLEFDEAVRVALDFAKKDGRTSVVVTADHETGGLSLSRDNIYELNIELWDRQNRSSEAIAARLKAAKTAEDVRAIVADNTWIRDLSDEEAAFILRGDGSSYGREGAYNAVVSKRLLVGWSGHGHSGVDVGVWAYGPIAELVRGQIDNTRIALASAEAIGVDLARTTAELQARYLYPKFKIDRDGRVLFPARPLAESLGARVTWDEARAAVVLTLGDRTMEVSAVGGQTRLNGRDLGPLGRLDDGKLYLPLSAFSELTGRPLKWDPLSERIVLS
;
A
#
# COMPACT_ATOMS: atom_id res chain seq x y z
N MET A 1 -36.71 65.09 -28.31
CA MET A 1 -35.89 66.02 -29.12
C MET A 1 -35.26 65.26 -30.30
N LYS A 2 -35.68 65.63 -31.52
CA LYS A 2 -35.03 65.59 -32.85
C LYS A 2 -33.68 64.84 -32.96
N ARG A 3 -33.60 63.70 -33.68
CA ARG A 3 -33.26 63.53 -35.13
C ARG A 3 -32.10 64.41 -35.63
N LYS A 4 -31.02 63.78 -36.13
CA LYS A 4 -30.55 63.94 -37.52
C LYS A 4 -29.56 62.83 -37.94
N LEU A 5 -29.87 62.28 -39.11
CA LEU A 5 -29.17 61.32 -39.95
C LEU A 5 -28.45 62.10 -41.08
N CYS A 6 -27.65 61.37 -41.89
CA CYS A 6 -27.18 61.66 -43.26
C CYS A 6 -25.78 62.27 -43.39
N LEU A 7 -24.94 61.90 -44.36
CA LEU A 7 -24.87 60.81 -45.38
C LEU A 7 -23.53 61.05 -46.15
N THR A 8 -23.21 60.16 -47.11
CA THR A 8 -22.29 60.30 -48.27
C THR A 8 -20.89 59.70 -48.10
N LEU A 9 -20.30 58.96 -49.06
CA LEU A 9 -20.70 58.49 -50.39
C LEU A 9 -19.82 57.29 -50.83
N LEU A 10 -20.31 56.56 -51.85
CA LEU A 10 -19.74 55.51 -52.70
C LEU A 10 -18.23 55.56 -53.05
N ALA A 11 -17.60 54.39 -53.27
CA ALA A 11 -17.23 53.87 -54.62
C ALA A 11 -16.49 52.52 -54.56
N ALA A 12 -16.75 51.67 -55.55
CA ALA A 12 -16.17 50.34 -55.77
C ALA A 12 -14.90 50.39 -56.64
N ALA A 13 -13.98 49.42 -56.48
CA ALA A 13 -13.47 48.54 -57.55
C ALA A 13 -12.15 47.81 -57.17
N ALA A 14 -12.17 46.50 -57.43
CA ALA A 14 -11.11 45.56 -57.79
C ALA A 14 -9.62 45.91 -57.58
N GLY A 15 -8.92 45.03 -56.86
CA GLY A 15 -7.46 44.90 -56.90
C GLY A 15 -7.03 43.50 -56.47
N ALA A 16 -6.56 42.70 -57.43
CA ALA A 16 -6.06 41.36 -57.23
C ALA A 16 -4.94 41.31 -56.17
N THR A 17 -5.08 40.44 -55.19
CA THR A 17 -3.97 40.08 -54.28
C THR A 17 -3.53 38.66 -54.57
N ALA A 18 -2.29 38.56 -55.03
CA ALA A 18 -1.61 37.34 -55.40
C ALA A 18 -1.55 36.38 -54.20
N LEU A 19 -1.90 35.11 -54.44
CA LEU A 19 -1.51 34.00 -53.57
C LEU A 19 0.03 33.90 -53.62
N THR A 20 0.70 34.41 -52.58
CA THR A 20 2.06 33.96 -52.26
C THR A 20 1.94 32.64 -51.52
N ALA A 21 2.18 31.54 -52.22
CA ALA A 21 2.42 30.24 -51.62
C ALA A 21 3.73 30.31 -50.82
N SER A 22 3.63 30.57 -49.52
CA SER A 22 4.74 30.30 -48.60
C SER A 22 4.84 28.79 -48.44
N ALA A 23 5.86 28.21 -49.07
CA ALA A 23 6.23 26.83 -48.88
C ALA A 23 6.42 26.56 -47.38
N VAL A 24 5.55 25.71 -46.83
CA VAL A 24 5.78 25.08 -45.53
C VAL A 24 7.03 24.21 -45.73
N ALA A 25 8.16 24.68 -45.21
CA ALA A 25 9.30 23.82 -44.98
C ALA A 25 8.88 22.80 -43.91
N LEU A 26 8.45 21.61 -44.35
CA LEU A 26 8.40 20.44 -43.50
C LEU A 26 9.82 20.22 -42.96
N SER A 27 10.04 20.54 -41.68
CA SER A 27 11.20 20.04 -40.96
C SER A 27 11.19 18.52 -41.07
N PRO A 28 12.35 17.89 -41.35
CA PRO A 28 12.40 16.45 -41.49
C PRO A 28 12.01 15.80 -40.16
N ALA A 29 11.08 14.85 -40.25
CA ALA A 29 10.87 13.86 -39.23
C ALA A 29 12.21 13.18 -38.94
N GLY A 30 12.68 13.31 -37.71
CA GLY A 30 13.99 12.84 -37.31
C GLY A 30 14.40 13.47 -36.00
N ASP A 31 13.66 13.16 -34.93
CA ASP A 31 14.34 12.97 -33.66
C ASP A 31 14.42 11.46 -33.46
N ALA A 32 15.63 10.94 -33.59
CA ALA A 32 15.93 9.58 -33.23
C ALA A 32 15.44 9.39 -31.79
N SER A 33 14.65 8.35 -31.54
CA SER A 33 14.31 7.92 -30.18
C SER A 33 15.60 7.83 -29.38
N ARG A 34 15.88 8.83 -28.54
CA ARG A 34 16.87 8.69 -27.49
C ARG A 34 16.47 7.42 -26.74
N PRO A 35 17.34 6.40 -26.61
CA PRO A 35 17.05 5.27 -25.76
C PRO A 35 16.61 5.84 -24.41
N VAL A 36 15.45 5.44 -23.91
CA VAL A 36 15.09 5.74 -22.52
C VAL A 36 16.23 5.14 -21.70
N GLU A 37 16.97 6.01 -21.02
CA GLU A 37 18.15 5.60 -20.27
C GLU A 37 17.65 4.68 -19.14
N THR A 38 17.95 3.38 -19.19
CA THR A 38 17.44 2.47 -18.15
C THR A 38 18.26 2.62 -16.87
N SER A 39 17.59 2.59 -15.73
CA SER A 39 18.23 2.54 -14.42
C SER A 39 18.64 1.11 -14.08
N ARG A 40 19.80 0.97 -13.45
CA ARG A 40 20.20 -0.31 -12.89
C ARG A 40 19.45 -0.61 -11.59
N ASN A 41 19.21 0.43 -10.80
CA ASN A 41 18.56 0.34 -9.49
C ASN A 41 17.27 1.16 -9.44
N LEU A 42 16.35 0.75 -8.58
CA LEU A 42 15.13 1.48 -8.28
C LEU A 42 14.92 1.59 -6.78
N ILE A 43 14.56 2.78 -6.31
CA ILE A 43 14.11 3.02 -4.94
C ILE A 43 12.68 3.59 -5.00
N ILE A 44 11.75 2.90 -4.36
CA ILE A 44 10.34 3.31 -4.21
C ILE A 44 10.17 3.74 -2.75
N LEU A 45 9.75 4.98 -2.51
CA LEU A 45 9.45 5.47 -1.17
C LEU A 45 7.96 5.84 -1.04
N ILE A 46 7.31 5.31 -0.01
CA ILE A 46 5.87 5.50 0.23
C ILE A 46 5.69 6.11 1.63
N GLY A 47 5.15 7.33 1.70
CA GLY A 47 4.65 7.89 2.96
C GLY A 47 3.18 7.50 3.12
N ASP A 48 2.89 6.43 3.87
CA ASP A 48 1.51 5.95 4.10
C ASP A 48 0.67 7.09 4.73
N GLY A 49 -0.43 7.50 4.09
CA GLY A 49 -1.26 8.62 4.56
C GLY A 49 -0.68 10.04 4.35
N MET A 50 0.44 10.18 3.65
CA MET A 50 1.17 11.45 3.44
C MET A 50 0.56 12.30 2.31
N GLY A 51 -0.64 12.82 2.53
CA GLY A 51 -1.28 13.75 1.59
C GLY A 51 -0.59 15.13 1.48
N PRO A 52 -1.11 16.01 0.62
CA PRO A 52 -0.52 17.34 0.38
C PRO A 52 -0.40 18.20 1.65
N ALA A 53 -1.34 18.06 2.59
CA ALA A 53 -1.35 18.82 3.83
C ALA A 53 -0.22 18.39 4.79
N GLN A 54 0.06 17.09 4.88
CA GLN A 54 1.13 16.51 5.69
C GLN A 54 2.51 17.02 5.22
N VAL A 55 2.74 17.00 3.89
CA VAL A 55 3.95 17.56 3.27
C VAL A 55 4.07 19.05 3.56
N THR A 56 2.98 19.81 3.42
CA THR A 56 2.98 21.25 3.68
C THR A 56 3.26 21.55 5.15
N ALA A 57 2.71 20.77 6.08
CA ALA A 57 2.99 20.90 7.51
C ALA A 57 4.48 20.71 7.82
N ALA A 58 5.08 19.66 7.28
CA ALA A 58 6.51 19.40 7.44
C ALA A 58 7.37 20.56 6.91
N ARG A 59 7.06 21.07 5.71
CA ARG A 59 7.76 22.23 5.12
C ARG A 59 7.64 23.49 5.96
N LEU A 60 6.41 23.83 6.39
CA LEU A 60 6.17 25.00 7.23
C LEU A 60 6.91 24.92 8.57
N TYR A 61 6.92 23.75 9.20
CA TYR A 61 7.66 23.52 10.44
C TYR A 61 9.16 23.73 10.25
N LEU A 62 9.77 23.12 9.22
CA LEU A 62 11.19 23.28 8.94
C LEU A 62 11.57 24.74 8.67
N MET A 63 10.76 25.44 7.89
CA MET A 63 10.98 26.85 7.58
C MET A 63 10.93 27.69 8.85
N HIS A 64 9.89 27.52 9.68
CA HIS A 64 9.68 28.33 10.87
C HIS A 64 10.67 28.01 11.99
N ARG A 65 10.98 26.72 12.22
CA ARG A 65 11.78 26.27 13.38
C ARG A 65 13.25 26.08 13.11
N ARG A 66 13.63 25.83 11.86
CA ARG A 66 15.02 25.53 11.47
C ARG A 66 15.57 26.47 10.40
N GLY A 67 14.74 27.36 9.84
CA GLY A 67 15.14 28.21 8.71
C GLY A 67 15.43 27.45 7.42
N VAL A 68 15.03 26.17 7.35
CA VAL A 68 15.23 25.30 6.19
C VAL A 68 13.99 25.41 5.31
N ARG A 69 14.18 25.86 4.07
CA ARG A 69 13.06 26.22 3.18
C ARG A 69 12.42 25.02 2.49
N ASP A 70 13.22 23.99 2.23
CA ASP A 70 12.84 22.88 1.35
C ASP A 70 13.00 21.55 2.09
N LEU A 71 12.03 20.66 1.89
CA LEU A 71 12.16 19.24 2.19
C LEU A 71 13.10 18.57 1.18
N ALA A 72 13.67 17.41 1.51
CA ALA A 72 14.53 16.67 0.59
C ALA A 72 13.78 16.28 -0.71
N LEU A 73 12.50 15.93 -0.58
CA LEU A 73 11.63 15.64 -1.72
C LEU A 73 11.34 16.85 -2.62
N ASP A 74 11.41 18.10 -2.15
CA ASP A 74 10.88 19.26 -2.90
C ASP A 74 11.58 19.45 -4.26
N SER A 75 12.88 19.18 -4.32
CA SER A 75 13.70 19.37 -5.53
C SER A 75 13.36 18.42 -6.68
N ILE A 76 12.55 17.38 -6.43
CA ILE A 76 12.25 16.31 -7.39
C ILE A 76 10.74 16.13 -7.63
N TYR A 77 9.91 17.14 -7.34
CA TYR A 77 8.48 17.09 -7.61
C TYR A 77 8.18 17.06 -9.12
N VAL A 78 7.33 16.13 -9.57
CA VAL A 78 7.01 15.95 -10.99
C VAL A 78 5.52 15.88 -11.32
N GLY A 79 4.64 15.71 -10.33
CA GLY A 79 3.21 15.57 -10.59
C GLY A 79 2.37 15.06 -9.42
N GLN A 80 1.22 14.49 -9.73
CA GLN A 80 0.29 13.90 -8.75
C GLN A 80 -0.30 12.59 -9.28
N ALA A 81 -0.75 11.73 -8.36
CA ALA A 81 -1.38 10.46 -8.67
C ALA A 81 -2.80 10.36 -8.09
N THR A 82 -3.74 9.85 -8.88
CA THR A 82 -5.05 9.40 -8.38
C THR A 82 -4.92 8.07 -7.64
N THR A 83 -5.64 7.90 -6.54
CA THR A 83 -5.41 6.79 -5.60
C THR A 83 -6.56 5.78 -5.47
N TYR A 84 -7.71 6.02 -6.10
CA TYR A 84 -8.92 5.20 -5.97
C TYR A 84 -8.68 3.70 -6.22
N ALA A 85 -9.51 2.86 -5.59
CA ALA A 85 -9.53 1.41 -5.75
C ALA A 85 -10.74 0.97 -6.59
N ASP A 86 -10.76 -0.32 -6.95
CA ASP A 86 -11.95 -0.91 -7.53
C ASP A 86 -13.02 -1.14 -6.46
N ARG A 87 -14.28 -1.05 -6.86
CA ARG A 87 -15.40 -1.47 -6.02
C ARG A 87 -15.23 -2.94 -5.63
N GLY A 88 -15.36 -3.26 -4.35
CA GLY A 88 -15.19 -4.63 -3.88
C GLY A 88 -15.71 -4.86 -2.47
N GLU A 89 -15.53 -6.09 -2.00
CA GLU A 89 -15.91 -6.50 -0.65
C GLU A 89 -14.73 -6.28 0.31
N ASP A 90 -14.99 -5.64 1.43
CA ASP A 90 -14.06 -5.42 2.53
C ASP A 90 -14.81 -5.68 3.85
N GLY A 91 -14.26 -6.55 4.71
CA GLY A 91 -14.89 -6.91 5.98
C GLY A 91 -16.35 -7.41 5.89
N GLY A 92 -16.73 -8.05 4.77
CA GLY A 92 -18.10 -8.53 4.54
C GLY A 92 -19.08 -7.46 4.03
N SER A 93 -18.61 -6.26 3.70
CA SER A 93 -19.41 -5.16 3.15
C SER A 93 -18.87 -4.72 1.79
N VAL A 94 -19.76 -4.32 0.87
CA VAL A 94 -19.33 -3.78 -0.43
C VAL A 94 -19.01 -2.30 -0.29
N VAL A 95 -17.75 -1.93 -0.52
CA VAL A 95 -17.27 -0.54 -0.54
C VAL A 95 -17.12 -0.02 -1.96
N SER A 96 -17.27 1.30 -2.16
CA SER A 96 -17.28 1.90 -3.51
C SER A 96 -15.92 1.91 -4.20
N GLY A 97 -14.82 1.90 -3.43
CA GLY A 97 -13.44 2.04 -3.92
C GLY A 97 -13.02 3.49 -4.18
N VAL A 98 -13.91 4.48 -4.08
CA VAL A 98 -13.56 5.90 -4.33
C VAL A 98 -12.52 6.42 -3.33
N VAL A 99 -12.52 5.85 -2.12
CA VAL A 99 -11.46 6.03 -1.12
C VAL A 99 -10.78 4.67 -0.95
N THR A 100 -9.49 4.66 -1.24
CA THR A 100 -8.63 3.47 -1.23
C THR A 100 -8.19 3.11 0.19
N ASP A 101 -7.62 1.92 0.36
CA ASP A 101 -6.81 1.57 1.52
C ASP A 101 -5.35 1.30 1.09
N SER A 102 -4.43 1.20 2.06
CA SER A 102 -3.00 0.93 1.76
C SER A 102 -2.77 -0.36 0.96
N ALA A 103 -3.64 -1.38 1.10
CA ALA A 103 -3.50 -2.65 0.39
C ALA A 103 -3.79 -2.51 -1.10
N SER A 104 -4.90 -1.88 -1.46
CA SER A 104 -5.28 -1.65 -2.86
C SER A 104 -4.40 -0.60 -3.54
N ALA A 105 -4.08 0.51 -2.87
CA ALA A 105 -3.14 1.51 -3.38
C ALA A 105 -1.73 0.93 -3.54
N GLY A 106 -1.25 0.20 -2.53
CA GLY A 106 0.02 -0.52 -2.57
C GLY A 106 0.07 -1.54 -3.71
N THR A 107 -1.01 -2.31 -3.92
CA THR A 107 -1.10 -3.26 -5.04
C THR A 107 -0.97 -2.54 -6.38
N ALA A 108 -1.54 -1.36 -6.54
CA ALA A 108 -1.38 -0.56 -7.76
C ALA A 108 0.07 -0.11 -7.97
N PHE A 109 0.77 0.34 -6.91
CA PHE A 109 2.20 0.70 -6.99
C PHE A 109 3.13 -0.48 -7.24
N ALA A 110 2.75 -1.66 -6.76
CA ALA A 110 3.55 -2.86 -6.88
C ALA A 110 3.35 -3.55 -8.23
N THR A 111 2.13 -3.58 -8.78
CA THR A 111 1.75 -4.48 -9.87
C THR A 111 1.24 -3.77 -11.13
N GLY A 112 0.80 -2.51 -11.01
CA GLY A 112 0.21 -1.76 -12.12
C GLY A 112 -1.26 -2.09 -12.38
N TYR A 113 -1.92 -2.77 -11.45
CA TYR A 113 -3.35 -3.11 -11.52
C TYR A 113 -4.12 -2.49 -10.36
N LYS A 114 -5.35 -2.06 -10.65
CA LYS A 114 -6.34 -1.77 -9.61
C LYS A 114 -6.88 -3.08 -9.02
N THR A 115 -7.29 -3.00 -7.76
CA THR A 115 -7.98 -4.08 -7.05
C THR A 115 -8.86 -3.49 -5.96
N TYR A 116 -9.53 -4.34 -5.19
CA TYR A 116 -10.40 -3.96 -4.08
C TYR A 116 -9.61 -3.68 -2.79
N ASN A 117 -10.19 -2.88 -1.89
CA ASN A 117 -9.60 -2.63 -0.57
C ASN A 117 -9.32 -3.93 0.18
N ALA A 118 -8.26 -3.98 0.99
CA ALA A 118 -7.75 -5.16 1.68
C ALA A 118 -7.06 -6.23 0.81
N ALA A 119 -7.12 -6.15 -0.52
CA ALA A 119 -6.41 -7.10 -1.37
C ALA A 119 -4.90 -6.87 -1.35
N ILE A 120 -4.11 -7.94 -1.19
CA ILE A 120 -2.66 -7.91 -1.31
C ILE A 120 -2.29 -8.59 -2.62
N SER A 121 -1.99 -7.79 -3.65
CA SER A 121 -1.48 -8.23 -4.96
C SER A 121 -2.25 -9.39 -5.58
N VAL A 122 -3.58 -9.33 -5.47
CA VAL A 122 -4.52 -10.22 -6.14
C VAL A 122 -5.59 -9.43 -6.87
N SER A 123 -6.10 -9.98 -7.96
CA SER A 123 -7.14 -9.37 -8.79
C SER A 123 -8.54 -9.42 -8.16
N ASN A 124 -9.46 -8.59 -8.64
CA ASN A 124 -10.78 -8.40 -8.07
C ASN A 124 -11.85 -9.35 -8.68
N GLU A 125 -11.69 -10.65 -8.47
CA GLU A 125 -12.67 -11.66 -8.88
C GLU A 125 -13.03 -12.64 -7.73
N GLU A 126 -14.10 -13.42 -7.91
CA GLU A 126 -14.45 -14.51 -6.99
C GLU A 126 -13.34 -15.57 -6.90
N VAL A 127 -12.61 -15.78 -7.99
CA VAL A 127 -11.34 -16.51 -7.99
C VAL A 127 -10.26 -15.54 -8.38
N ALA A 128 -9.75 -14.87 -7.35
CA ALA A 128 -8.70 -13.89 -7.53
C ALA A 128 -7.42 -14.59 -8.00
N LYS A 129 -6.65 -13.88 -8.81
CA LYS A 129 -5.41 -14.35 -9.37
C LYS A 129 -4.27 -13.47 -8.84
N PRO A 130 -3.09 -14.03 -8.54
CA PRO A 130 -1.96 -13.22 -8.14
C PRO A 130 -1.54 -12.27 -9.28
N LEU A 131 -1.08 -11.09 -8.88
CA LEU A 131 -0.56 -10.05 -9.76
C LEU A 131 0.93 -9.87 -9.42
N GLY A 132 1.79 -10.00 -10.41
CA GLY A 132 3.24 -9.95 -10.22
C GLY A 132 3.72 -8.53 -9.90
N SER A 133 4.59 -8.42 -8.91
CA SER A 133 5.11 -7.13 -8.45
C SER A 133 6.43 -6.73 -9.14
N VAL A 134 6.80 -5.45 -9.02
CA VAL A 134 8.12 -4.95 -9.45
C VAL A 134 9.28 -5.64 -8.70
N ILE A 135 9.08 -6.01 -7.44
CA ILE A 135 10.10 -6.72 -6.64
C ILE A 135 10.27 -8.16 -7.15
N GLU A 136 9.17 -8.88 -7.40
CA GLU A 136 9.23 -10.23 -7.94
C GLU A 136 9.81 -10.25 -9.36
N ALA A 137 9.45 -9.27 -10.18
CA ALA A 137 10.02 -9.11 -11.52
C ALA A 137 11.52 -8.77 -11.48
N ALA A 138 11.98 -8.05 -10.45
CA ALA A 138 13.39 -7.77 -10.22
C ALA A 138 14.16 -9.02 -9.77
N GLU A 139 13.59 -9.83 -8.87
CA GLU A 139 14.18 -11.12 -8.47
C GLU A 139 14.34 -12.06 -9.68
N GLN A 140 13.32 -12.13 -10.54
CA GLN A 140 13.40 -12.90 -11.80
C GLN A 140 14.48 -12.38 -12.76
N ALA A 141 14.84 -11.10 -12.65
CA ALA A 141 15.92 -10.49 -13.42
C ALA A 141 17.30 -10.59 -12.72
N GLY A 142 17.38 -11.29 -11.59
CA GLY A 142 18.62 -11.50 -10.84
C GLY A 142 19.04 -10.34 -9.94
N LYS A 143 18.19 -9.32 -9.79
CA LYS A 143 18.49 -8.15 -8.94
C LYS A 143 18.22 -8.47 -7.47
N ALA A 144 19.01 -7.86 -6.59
CA ALA A 144 18.74 -7.90 -5.14
C ALA A 144 17.49 -7.11 -4.77
N THR A 145 16.78 -7.54 -3.73
CA THR A 145 15.50 -6.92 -3.34
C THR A 145 15.40 -6.62 -1.85
N GLY A 146 14.70 -5.54 -1.50
CA GLY A 146 14.46 -5.21 -0.10
C GLY A 146 13.20 -4.41 0.19
N LEU A 147 12.68 -4.62 1.39
CA LEU A 147 11.51 -3.95 1.96
C LEU A 147 11.89 -3.38 3.33
N VAL A 148 11.60 -2.10 3.54
CA VAL A 148 11.89 -1.37 4.78
C VAL A 148 10.65 -0.60 5.21
N THR A 149 10.27 -0.67 6.48
CA THR A 149 9.11 0.07 6.99
C THR A 149 9.20 0.41 8.48
N THR A 150 8.57 1.51 8.89
CA THR A 150 8.25 1.79 10.31
C THR A 150 6.96 1.12 10.80
N ALA A 151 6.18 0.50 9.92
CA ALA A 151 5.06 -0.34 10.30
C ALA A 151 5.53 -1.75 10.70
N ARG A 152 4.61 -2.72 10.61
CA ARG A 152 4.97 -4.14 10.65
C ARG A 152 5.49 -4.51 9.26
N ILE A 153 6.54 -5.32 9.17
CA ILE A 153 7.04 -5.75 7.85
C ILE A 153 5.99 -6.55 7.06
N THR A 154 5.02 -7.16 7.74
CA THR A 154 3.87 -7.86 7.15
C THR A 154 2.65 -6.97 6.90
N HIS A 155 2.73 -5.66 7.18
CA HIS A 155 1.64 -4.74 6.90
C HIS A 155 1.41 -4.59 5.39
N ALA A 156 0.29 -3.98 5.00
CA ALA A 156 -0.17 -3.99 3.61
C ALA A 156 0.87 -3.45 2.61
N THR A 157 1.45 -2.28 2.87
CA THR A 157 2.36 -1.59 1.94
C THR A 157 3.63 -2.38 1.61
N PRO A 158 4.33 -3.05 2.54
CA PRO A 158 5.40 -3.99 2.18
C PRO A 158 4.86 -5.30 1.61
N ALA A 159 3.73 -5.81 2.12
CA ALA A 159 3.20 -7.11 1.73
C ALA A 159 2.89 -7.21 0.23
N VAL A 160 2.32 -6.16 -0.36
CA VAL A 160 1.96 -6.13 -1.79
C VAL A 160 3.15 -6.30 -2.73
N PHE A 161 4.38 -6.09 -2.26
CA PHE A 161 5.57 -6.26 -3.09
C PHE A 161 6.09 -7.71 -3.12
N ALA A 162 5.74 -8.57 -2.17
CA ALA A 162 6.33 -9.92 -2.09
C ALA A 162 5.41 -11.00 -1.49
N ALA A 163 4.11 -10.75 -1.47
CA ALA A 163 3.08 -11.68 -1.04
C ALA A 163 1.77 -11.47 -1.80
N HIS A 164 0.91 -12.47 -1.75
CA HIS A 164 -0.44 -12.42 -2.27
C HIS A 164 -1.41 -13.09 -1.30
N VAL A 165 -2.41 -12.33 -0.87
CA VAL A 165 -3.52 -12.81 -0.03
C VAL A 165 -4.77 -12.02 -0.35
N ARG A 166 -5.95 -12.65 -0.19
CA ARG A 166 -7.23 -11.96 -0.42
C ARG A 166 -7.54 -10.87 0.60
N HIS A 167 -6.90 -10.91 1.76
CA HIS A 167 -7.16 -9.99 2.86
C HIS A 167 -5.86 -9.64 3.61
N ARG A 168 -5.58 -8.35 3.75
CA ARG A 168 -4.37 -7.78 4.37
C ARG A 168 -4.08 -8.29 5.77
N ASP A 169 -5.12 -8.62 6.54
CA ASP A 169 -4.97 -9.14 7.91
C ASP A 169 -4.40 -10.57 7.98
N ASN A 170 -4.26 -11.28 6.86
CA ASN A 170 -3.57 -12.57 6.84
C ASN A 170 -2.03 -12.41 6.87
N GLU A 171 -1.55 -11.62 7.84
CA GLU A 171 -0.13 -11.32 8.04
C GLU A 171 0.72 -12.57 8.35
N ASN A 172 0.10 -13.63 8.89
CA ASN A 172 0.79 -14.91 9.11
C ASN A 172 1.16 -15.59 7.78
N ALA A 173 0.26 -15.55 6.78
CA ALA A 173 0.56 -16.06 5.45
C ALA A 173 1.58 -15.18 4.73
N ILE A 174 1.46 -13.85 4.86
CA ILE A 174 2.44 -12.89 4.32
C ILE A 174 3.85 -13.20 4.85
N ALA A 175 4.00 -13.40 6.16
CA ALA A 175 5.29 -13.78 6.75
C ALA A 175 5.84 -15.12 6.19
N SER A 176 4.98 -16.09 5.91
CA SER A 176 5.40 -17.34 5.24
C SER A 176 5.83 -17.10 3.80
N GLN A 177 5.12 -16.23 3.07
CA GLN A 177 5.42 -15.93 1.68
C GLN A 177 6.70 -15.09 1.52
N TYR A 178 7.09 -14.29 2.50
CA TYR A 178 8.43 -13.66 2.51
C TYR A 178 9.58 -14.67 2.59
N LEU A 179 9.38 -15.78 3.29
CA LEU A 179 10.35 -16.87 3.29
C LEU A 179 10.40 -17.58 1.92
N GLU A 180 9.25 -17.69 1.25
CA GLU A 180 9.14 -18.33 -0.07
C GLU A 180 9.68 -17.47 -1.21
N SER A 181 9.40 -16.16 -1.22
CA SER A 181 9.91 -15.20 -2.23
C SER A 181 11.42 -15.08 -2.13
N GLY A 182 11.94 -14.98 -0.91
CA GLY A 182 13.37 -14.89 -0.67
C GLY A 182 13.94 -13.48 -0.78
N VAL A 183 13.09 -12.44 -0.65
CA VAL A 183 13.51 -11.03 -0.57
C VAL A 183 14.71 -10.87 0.35
N ASP A 184 15.79 -10.27 -0.13
CA ASP A 184 17.08 -10.31 0.56
C ASP A 184 17.08 -9.52 1.87
N VAL A 185 16.46 -8.34 1.88
CA VAL A 185 16.46 -7.45 3.05
C VAL A 185 15.03 -7.11 3.49
N LEU A 186 14.67 -7.51 4.72
CA LEU A 186 13.36 -7.24 5.33
C LEU A 186 13.57 -6.52 6.66
N LEU A 187 13.25 -5.22 6.76
CA LEU A 187 13.49 -4.42 7.97
C LEU A 187 12.21 -3.72 8.44
N GLY A 188 11.72 -4.06 9.63
CA GLY A 188 10.56 -3.39 10.21
C GLY A 188 10.18 -3.91 11.59
N GLY A 189 8.94 -3.63 12.01
CA GLY A 189 8.32 -4.27 13.17
C GLY A 189 7.64 -5.60 12.82
N GLY A 190 6.79 -6.09 13.73
CA GLY A 190 5.85 -7.18 13.47
C GLY A 190 6.35 -8.57 13.85
N ARG A 191 7.30 -8.68 14.81
CA ARG A 191 7.84 -9.97 15.26
C ARG A 191 6.76 -10.98 15.61
N ASP A 192 5.62 -10.54 16.14
CA ASP A 192 4.53 -11.43 16.53
C ASP A 192 4.01 -12.30 15.38
N PHE A 193 4.08 -11.84 14.13
CA PHE A 193 3.65 -12.60 12.95
C PHE A 193 4.69 -13.62 12.43
N PHE A 194 5.88 -13.64 13.05
CA PHE A 194 6.95 -14.62 12.83
C PHE A 194 7.06 -15.62 13.98
N THR A 195 6.31 -15.42 15.07
CA THR A 195 6.40 -16.19 16.31
C THR A 195 5.09 -16.93 16.58
N SER A 196 5.19 -18.20 16.98
CA SER A 196 4.05 -19.04 17.34
C SER A 196 3.28 -18.48 18.54
N LYS A 197 1.99 -18.81 18.66
CA LYS A 197 1.22 -18.48 19.87
C LYS A 197 1.84 -19.07 21.14
N GLN A 198 2.45 -20.25 21.05
CA GLN A 198 3.13 -20.91 22.17
C GLN A 198 4.36 -20.10 22.64
N ASP A 199 5.03 -19.43 21.70
CA ASP A 199 6.20 -18.59 21.95
C ASP A 199 5.85 -17.10 22.16
N GLY A 200 4.55 -16.79 22.34
CA GLY A 200 4.07 -15.44 22.65
C GLY A 200 3.77 -14.54 21.43
N GLY A 201 3.73 -15.09 20.22
CA GLY A 201 3.34 -14.39 19.00
C GLY A 201 1.88 -14.64 18.58
N LYS A 202 1.61 -14.42 17.29
CA LYS A 202 0.27 -14.50 16.68
C LYS A 202 0.09 -15.68 15.73
N ARG A 203 1.18 -16.37 15.36
CA ARG A 203 1.10 -17.44 14.37
C ARG A 203 0.36 -18.68 14.91
N PRO A 204 -0.59 -19.25 14.13
CA PRO A 204 -1.34 -20.42 14.55
C PRO A 204 -0.54 -21.73 14.42
N ASP A 205 0.58 -21.71 13.70
CA ASP A 205 1.39 -22.88 13.33
C ASP A 205 2.71 -22.96 14.12
N ARG A 206 3.79 -22.37 13.60
CA ARG A 206 5.15 -22.46 14.15
C ARG A 206 5.88 -21.13 14.07
N THR A 207 6.94 -20.99 14.86
CA THR A 207 7.87 -19.86 14.75
C THR A 207 8.75 -20.00 13.51
N LEU A 208 8.78 -18.96 12.66
CA LEU A 208 9.50 -18.95 11.38
C LEU A 208 10.97 -18.51 11.48
N LEU A 209 11.38 -17.88 12.59
CA LEU A 209 12.74 -17.36 12.73
C LEU A 209 13.84 -18.41 12.44
N PRO A 210 13.73 -19.67 12.92
CA PRO A 210 14.69 -20.72 12.55
C PRO A 210 14.69 -21.06 11.06
N ASP A 211 13.53 -20.98 10.39
CA ASP A 211 13.42 -21.26 8.96
C ASP A 211 14.13 -20.16 8.13
N PHE A 212 13.98 -18.89 8.52
CA PHE A 212 14.73 -17.78 7.93
C PHE A 212 16.25 -17.95 8.13
N GLN A 213 16.71 -18.32 9.33
CA GLN A 213 18.14 -18.59 9.56
C GLN A 213 18.65 -19.74 8.68
N LYS A 214 17.86 -20.81 8.53
CA LYS A 214 18.18 -21.93 7.65
C LYS A 214 18.24 -21.50 6.18
N ALA A 215 17.41 -20.53 5.77
CA ALA A 215 17.45 -19.90 4.46
C ALA A 215 18.57 -18.85 4.29
N GLY A 216 19.45 -18.69 5.29
CA GLY A 216 20.65 -17.85 5.22
C GLY A 216 20.49 -16.43 5.78
N TYR A 217 19.33 -16.08 6.34
CA TYR A 217 19.09 -14.74 6.88
C TYR A 217 19.85 -14.50 8.19
N ARG A 218 20.46 -13.32 8.29
CA ARG A 218 20.89 -12.75 9.57
C ARG A 218 19.71 -12.10 10.26
N LEU A 219 19.40 -12.60 11.45
CA LEU A 219 18.34 -12.03 12.29
C LEU A 219 18.91 -10.90 13.15
N VAL A 220 18.27 -9.73 13.14
CA VAL A 220 18.60 -8.60 14.01
C VAL A 220 17.35 -8.03 14.65
N THR A 221 17.45 -7.62 15.91
CA THR A 221 16.29 -7.14 16.70
C THR A 221 16.46 -5.74 17.26
N ASP A 222 17.62 -5.12 17.03
CA ASP A 222 17.91 -3.77 17.48
C ASP A 222 18.85 -3.03 16.51
N LYS A 223 19.02 -1.73 16.75
CA LYS A 223 19.84 -0.82 15.97
C LYS A 223 21.31 -1.25 15.97
N ALA A 224 21.85 -1.60 17.14
CA ALA A 224 23.24 -1.99 17.28
C ALA A 224 23.57 -3.25 16.48
N GLY A 225 22.69 -4.27 16.54
CA GLY A 225 22.81 -5.49 15.75
C GLY A 225 22.75 -5.23 14.25
N LEU A 226 21.84 -4.36 13.79
CA LEU A 226 21.75 -3.98 12.38
C LEU A 226 22.99 -3.22 11.89
N GLU A 227 23.53 -2.31 12.70
CA GLU A 227 24.73 -1.54 12.37
C GLU A 227 26.01 -2.40 12.41
N ALA A 228 26.04 -3.43 13.27
CA ALA A 228 27.16 -4.35 13.37
C ALA A 228 27.25 -5.37 12.22
N LEU A 229 26.19 -5.55 11.42
CA LEU A 229 26.22 -6.48 10.30
C LEU A 229 27.28 -6.06 9.26
N PRO A 230 28.13 -6.99 8.79
CA PRO A 230 29.05 -6.72 7.70
C PRO A 230 28.32 -6.25 6.44
N ALA A 231 28.93 -5.34 5.67
CA ALA A 231 28.31 -4.83 4.44
C ALA A 231 28.11 -5.92 3.38
N ASP A 232 28.90 -7.00 3.44
CA ASP A 232 28.79 -8.18 2.58
C ASP A 232 27.71 -9.19 3.05
N THR A 233 26.83 -8.80 3.98
CA THR A 233 25.69 -9.62 4.38
C THR A 233 24.66 -9.70 3.24
N ASP A 234 24.36 -10.92 2.79
CA ASP A 234 23.45 -11.15 1.65
C ASP A 234 21.98 -11.06 2.05
N LYS A 235 21.56 -11.74 3.13
CA LYS A 235 20.16 -11.76 3.59
C LYS A 235 19.99 -11.30 5.03
N VAL A 236 19.01 -10.43 5.28
CA VAL A 236 18.75 -9.82 6.59
C VAL A 236 17.26 -9.79 6.90
N LEU A 237 16.89 -10.28 8.08
CA LEU A 237 15.56 -10.10 8.66
C LEU A 237 15.70 -9.30 9.96
N GLY A 238 15.31 -8.03 9.91
CA GLY A 238 15.28 -7.10 11.01
C GLY A 238 13.87 -6.94 11.58
N LEU A 239 13.66 -7.37 12.83
CA LEU A 239 12.39 -7.30 13.53
C LEU A 239 12.55 -6.52 14.84
N PHE A 240 12.31 -5.21 14.77
CA PHE A 240 12.68 -4.26 15.83
C PHE A 240 11.59 -3.97 16.87
N SER A 241 10.41 -4.57 16.69
CA SER A 241 9.25 -4.43 17.60
C SER A 241 8.31 -5.64 17.45
N SER A 242 7.50 -5.92 18.47
CA SER A 242 6.46 -6.96 18.42
C SER A 242 5.38 -6.63 17.39
N SER A 243 4.95 -5.37 17.36
CA SER A 243 4.02 -4.79 16.38
C SER A 243 4.77 -3.74 15.55
N HIS A 244 4.12 -2.64 15.16
CA HIS A 244 4.77 -1.52 14.46
C HIS A 244 6.00 -1.00 15.23
N ILE A 245 6.93 -0.36 14.51
CA ILE A 245 7.97 0.43 15.15
C ILE A 245 7.29 1.57 15.92
N PRO A 246 7.66 1.83 17.19
CA PRO A 246 7.09 2.95 17.94
C PRO A 246 7.33 4.28 17.19
N TYR A 247 6.38 5.21 17.32
CA TYR A 247 6.51 6.54 16.75
C TYR A 247 7.83 7.22 17.15
N VAL A 248 8.32 8.15 16.35
CA VAL A 248 9.53 8.95 16.57
C VAL A 248 9.57 9.52 17.99
N SER A 249 8.44 10.01 18.51
CA SER A 249 8.32 10.59 19.87
C SER A 249 8.50 9.56 21.00
N ASP A 250 8.24 8.29 20.73
CA ASP A 250 8.19 7.21 21.72
C ASP A 250 9.30 6.18 21.56
N ARG A 251 10.00 6.22 20.43
CA ARG A 251 10.98 5.22 20.01
C ARG A 251 12.21 5.22 20.91
N PRO A 252 12.54 4.08 21.54
CA PRO A 252 13.78 3.96 22.29
C PRO A 252 14.99 4.00 21.35
N ALA A 253 16.13 4.50 21.82
CA ALA A 253 17.34 4.63 21.01
C ALA A 253 17.90 3.29 20.48
N SER A 254 17.50 2.16 21.08
CA SER A 254 17.84 0.81 20.62
C SER A 254 17.09 0.40 19.35
N VAL A 255 16.03 1.10 18.95
CA VAL A 255 15.26 0.78 17.73
C VAL A 255 15.73 1.73 16.61
N PRO A 256 16.11 1.21 15.43
CA PRO A 256 16.62 2.05 14.36
C PRO A 256 15.54 2.96 13.79
N ASP A 257 15.95 4.16 13.39
CA ASP A 257 15.12 5.07 12.60
C ASP A 257 15.05 4.64 11.12
N LEU A 258 14.05 5.14 10.39
CA LEU A 258 13.81 4.78 9.00
C LEU A 258 15.03 5.07 8.11
N ALA A 259 15.71 6.19 8.34
CA ALA A 259 16.90 6.58 7.59
C ALA A 259 18.08 5.64 7.83
N THR A 260 18.24 5.14 9.06
CA THR A 260 19.23 4.12 9.42
C THR A 260 18.89 2.80 8.74
N MET A 261 17.65 2.33 8.82
CA MET A 261 17.24 1.12 8.10
C MET A 261 17.46 1.24 6.58
N THR A 262 17.12 2.40 6.00
CA THR A 262 17.33 2.69 4.57
C THR A 262 18.82 2.66 4.19
N ARG A 263 19.69 3.33 4.96
CA ARG A 263 21.15 3.31 4.72
C ARG A 263 21.72 1.89 4.76
N ARG A 264 21.26 1.08 5.72
CA ARG A 264 21.75 -0.29 5.89
C ARG A 264 21.24 -1.19 4.76
N ALA A 265 19.97 -1.12 4.40
CA ALA A 265 19.42 -1.82 3.24
C ALA A 265 20.19 -1.49 1.96
N LEU A 266 20.40 -0.21 1.66
CA LEU A 266 21.20 0.23 0.50
C LEU A 266 22.62 -0.34 0.52
N SER A 267 23.27 -0.40 1.70
CA SER A 267 24.62 -0.95 1.79
C SER A 267 24.72 -2.45 1.50
N PHE A 268 23.66 -3.22 1.79
CA PHE A 268 23.61 -4.65 1.49
C PHE A 268 23.28 -4.88 0.01
N LEU A 269 22.25 -4.20 -0.50
CA LEU A 269 21.68 -4.40 -1.84
C LEU A 269 22.55 -3.83 -2.96
N SER A 270 23.21 -2.69 -2.75
CA SER A 270 24.00 -1.99 -3.79
C SER A 270 25.23 -2.76 -4.28
N ARG A 271 25.58 -3.87 -3.63
CA ARG A 271 26.67 -4.76 -4.03
C ARG A 271 26.32 -5.61 -5.24
N ASP A 272 25.03 -5.84 -5.48
CA ASP A 272 24.58 -6.75 -6.53
C ASP A 272 24.96 -6.21 -7.93
N PRO A 273 25.71 -6.99 -8.75
CA PRO A 273 26.16 -6.58 -10.08
C PRO A 273 25.02 -6.33 -11.08
N ASP A 274 23.85 -6.94 -10.87
CA ASP A 274 22.66 -6.80 -11.71
C ASP A 274 21.78 -5.62 -11.24
N GLY A 275 22.02 -5.12 -10.03
CA GLY A 275 21.35 -3.97 -9.42
C GLY A 275 20.35 -4.39 -8.35
N PHE A 276 19.53 -3.44 -7.90
CA PHE A 276 18.55 -3.73 -6.85
C PHE A 276 17.23 -2.97 -6.99
N VAL A 277 16.21 -3.48 -6.32
CA VAL A 277 14.96 -2.75 -6.06
C VAL A 277 14.71 -2.68 -4.56
N LEU A 278 14.48 -1.47 -4.05
CA LEU A 278 14.23 -1.23 -2.62
C LEU A 278 12.91 -0.46 -2.47
N MET A 279 12.01 -0.97 -1.64
CA MET A 279 10.84 -0.23 -1.17
C MET A 279 11.06 0.24 0.29
N VAL A 280 10.80 1.51 0.55
CA VAL A 280 10.92 2.15 1.87
C VAL A 280 9.61 2.83 2.25
N GLU A 281 9.07 2.51 3.43
CA GLU A 281 7.78 3.02 3.89
C GLU A 281 7.91 3.84 5.18
N GLY A 282 7.41 5.07 5.15
CA GLY A 282 7.07 5.88 6.32
C GLY A 282 5.68 5.52 6.86
N GLY A 283 5.50 4.27 7.31
CA GLY A 283 4.18 3.66 7.55
C GLY A 283 3.42 4.14 8.80
N ARG A 284 3.95 5.13 9.52
CA ARG A 284 3.35 5.65 10.76
C ARG A 284 2.74 7.05 10.60
N ILE A 285 2.92 7.70 9.44
CA ILE A 285 2.25 8.97 9.13
C ILE A 285 0.73 8.77 9.13
N ASP A 286 0.26 7.74 8.43
CA ASP A 286 -1.15 7.31 8.39
C ASP A 286 -1.75 7.04 9.76
N HIS A 287 -1.12 6.18 10.56
CA HIS A 287 -1.62 5.84 11.89
C HIS A 287 -1.77 7.08 12.79
N ALA A 288 -0.84 8.04 12.72
CA ALA A 288 -0.94 9.29 13.46
C ALA A 288 -2.04 10.20 12.88
N GLY A 289 -2.24 10.19 11.56
CA GLY A 289 -3.36 10.83 10.87
C GLY A 289 -4.71 10.26 11.30
N HIS A 290 -4.85 8.94 11.39
CA HIS A 290 -6.08 8.31 11.88
C HIS A 290 -6.40 8.71 13.32
N ALA A 291 -5.38 8.82 14.18
CA ALA A 291 -5.56 9.29 15.56
C ALA A 291 -5.83 10.80 15.66
N ASN A 292 -5.65 11.56 14.58
CA ASN A 292 -5.60 13.03 14.57
C ASN A 292 -4.48 13.62 15.46
N ASP A 293 -3.40 12.86 15.69
CA ASP A 293 -2.25 13.27 16.49
C ASP A 293 -1.25 14.08 15.64
N PHE A 294 -1.57 15.36 15.44
CA PHE A 294 -0.82 16.25 14.56
C PHE A 294 0.70 16.32 14.88
N PRO A 295 1.15 16.58 16.14
CA PRO A 295 2.58 16.63 16.45
C PRO A 295 3.33 15.33 16.13
N THR A 296 2.70 14.18 16.36
CA THR A 296 3.30 12.88 16.03
C THR A 296 3.37 12.68 14.53
N MET A 297 2.27 12.92 13.80
CA MET A 297 2.22 12.83 12.33
C MET A 297 3.30 13.71 11.67
N LEU A 298 3.49 14.93 12.16
CA LEU A 298 4.53 15.84 11.68
C LEU A 298 5.94 15.23 11.83
N ARG A 299 6.24 14.63 12.98
CA ARG A 299 7.55 14.01 13.24
C ARG A 299 7.79 12.78 12.37
N GLU A 300 6.77 11.96 12.15
CA GLU A 300 6.83 10.83 11.20
C GLU A 300 7.10 11.32 9.77
N THR A 301 6.43 12.39 9.34
CA THR A 301 6.64 12.98 8.01
C THR A 301 8.07 13.50 7.83
N LEU A 302 8.63 14.14 8.87
CA LEU A 302 10.02 14.62 8.85
C LEU A 302 11.03 13.46 8.86
N GLU A 303 10.75 12.37 9.56
CA GLU A 303 11.59 11.17 9.50
C GLU A 303 11.56 10.51 8.12
N PHE A 304 10.39 10.47 7.48
CA PHE A 304 10.27 9.97 6.12
C PHE A 304 11.08 10.82 5.12
N ASP A 305 11.00 12.16 5.22
CA ASP A 305 11.81 13.06 4.37
C ASP A 305 13.33 12.84 4.57
N GLU A 306 13.76 12.51 5.78
CA GLU A 306 15.16 12.15 6.06
C GLU A 306 15.56 10.81 5.39
N ALA A 307 14.65 9.84 5.28
CA ALA A 307 14.87 8.62 4.50
C ALA A 307 14.88 8.90 2.99
N VAL A 308 14.02 9.80 2.50
CA VAL A 308 14.06 10.30 1.11
C VAL A 308 15.42 10.93 0.82
N ARG A 309 15.95 11.76 1.73
CA ARG A 309 17.28 12.36 1.59
C ARG A 309 18.36 11.30 1.43
N VAL A 310 18.35 10.25 2.25
CA VAL A 310 19.29 9.11 2.13
C VAL A 310 19.21 8.46 0.75
N ALA A 311 18.01 8.19 0.25
CA ALA A 311 17.81 7.57 -1.06
C ALA A 311 18.29 8.48 -2.19
N LEU A 312 18.01 9.78 -2.13
CA LEU A 312 18.45 10.76 -3.13
C LEU A 312 19.97 10.97 -3.11
N ASP A 313 20.58 11.04 -1.94
CA ASP A 313 22.03 11.16 -1.79
C ASP A 313 22.73 9.93 -2.39
N PHE A 314 22.17 8.72 -2.16
CA PHE A 314 22.64 7.50 -2.80
C PHE A 314 22.48 7.56 -4.32
N ALA A 315 21.28 7.89 -4.82
CA ALA A 315 20.98 7.86 -6.24
C ALA A 315 21.81 8.87 -7.04
N LYS A 316 22.01 10.07 -6.50
CA LYS A 316 22.88 11.10 -7.08
C LYS A 316 24.34 10.65 -7.16
N LYS A 317 24.82 9.92 -6.13
CA LYS A 317 26.18 9.40 -6.09
C LYS A 317 26.39 8.20 -7.03
N ASP A 318 25.42 7.30 -7.11
CA ASP A 318 25.49 6.11 -7.97
C ASP A 318 25.32 6.44 -9.46
N GLY A 319 24.45 7.42 -9.79
CA GLY A 319 24.23 7.88 -11.16
C GLY A 319 23.45 6.91 -12.06
N ARG A 320 23.09 5.71 -11.58
CA ARG A 320 22.31 4.70 -12.33
C ARG A 320 21.08 4.22 -11.55
N THR A 321 20.58 5.06 -10.65
CA THR A 321 19.46 4.76 -9.76
C THR A 321 18.30 5.71 -10.03
N SER A 322 17.13 5.14 -10.27
CA SER A 322 15.85 5.86 -10.26
C SER A 322 15.28 5.90 -8.84
N VAL A 323 14.64 7.01 -8.48
CA VAL A 323 13.91 7.16 -7.22
C VAL A 323 12.51 7.66 -7.54
N VAL A 324 11.49 7.06 -6.92
CA VAL A 324 10.12 7.58 -6.93
C VAL A 324 9.61 7.64 -5.49
N VAL A 325 8.98 8.76 -5.14
CA VAL A 325 8.35 9.02 -3.84
C VAL A 325 6.88 9.34 -4.09
N THR A 326 5.99 8.77 -3.29
CA THR A 326 4.55 9.07 -3.30
C THR A 326 3.94 8.80 -1.92
N ALA A 327 2.64 9.02 -1.79
CA ALA A 327 1.81 8.43 -0.76
C ALA A 327 0.82 7.43 -1.40
N ASP A 328 0.22 6.56 -0.61
CA ASP A 328 -0.88 5.67 -0.99
C ASP A 328 -2.25 6.34 -0.95
N HIS A 329 -2.45 7.21 0.03
CA HIS A 329 -3.59 8.10 0.22
C HIS A 329 -3.24 9.25 1.16
N GLU A 330 -4.22 10.11 1.45
CA GLU A 330 -4.18 11.04 2.59
C GLU A 330 -5.01 10.47 3.75
N THR A 331 -4.61 10.77 4.98
CA THR A 331 -5.32 10.27 6.18
C THR A 331 -5.68 11.39 7.17
N GLY A 332 -6.95 11.36 7.61
CA GLY A 332 -7.55 12.26 8.60
C GLY A 332 -8.25 13.48 7.98
N GLY A 333 -7.99 13.79 6.70
CA GLY A 333 -8.44 15.02 6.07
C GLY A 333 -7.86 16.24 6.77
N LEU A 334 -6.54 16.23 6.96
CA LEU A 334 -5.82 17.30 7.62
C LEU A 334 -6.04 18.63 6.88
N SER A 335 -6.44 19.65 7.61
CA SER A 335 -6.48 21.03 7.13
C SER A 335 -5.55 21.90 7.96
N LEU A 336 -4.68 22.63 7.27
CA LEU A 336 -3.81 23.66 7.87
C LEU A 336 -4.56 24.99 7.98
N SER A 337 -5.74 24.90 8.59
CA SER A 337 -6.65 26.01 8.82
C SER A 337 -7.70 25.56 9.83
N ARG A 338 -8.28 26.50 10.58
CA ARG A 338 -9.37 26.17 11.49
C ARG A 338 -10.27 27.38 11.76
N ASP A 339 -11.57 27.17 11.85
CA ASP A 339 -12.56 28.12 12.41
C ASP A 339 -12.49 29.56 11.83
N ASN A 340 -12.15 29.71 10.55
CA ASN A 340 -11.94 31.01 9.87
C ASN A 340 -10.83 31.88 10.52
N ILE A 341 -9.84 31.24 11.14
CA ILE A 341 -8.64 31.85 11.71
C ILE A 341 -7.49 31.67 10.71
N TYR A 342 -6.87 32.78 10.30
CA TYR A 342 -5.83 32.84 9.27
C TYR A 342 -4.43 32.77 9.90
N GLU A 343 -4.29 31.95 10.95
CA GLU A 343 -3.09 31.78 11.74
C GLU A 343 -2.86 30.29 12.04
N LEU A 344 -1.60 29.91 12.25
CA LEU A 344 -1.16 28.59 12.68
C LEU A 344 -0.12 28.76 13.78
N ASN A 345 -0.26 28.02 14.89
CA ASN A 345 0.66 28.11 16.02
C ASN A 345 1.86 27.16 15.83
N ILE A 346 2.66 27.40 14.78
CA ILE A 346 3.75 26.51 14.33
C ILE A 346 4.81 26.32 15.42
N GLU A 347 5.04 27.31 16.27
CA GLU A 347 5.96 27.27 17.41
C GLU A 347 5.57 26.22 18.47
N LEU A 348 4.32 25.76 18.45
CA LEU A 348 3.79 24.75 19.38
C LEU A 348 3.80 23.33 18.80
N TRP A 349 4.02 23.17 17.49
CA TRP A 349 3.85 21.89 16.78
C TRP A 349 4.77 20.75 17.26
N ASP A 350 5.86 21.06 17.96
CA ASP A 350 6.77 20.07 18.55
C ASP A 350 6.76 20.06 20.09
N ARG A 351 5.76 20.69 20.70
CA ARG A 351 5.67 20.83 22.17
C ARG A 351 4.86 19.71 22.84
N GLN A 352 4.52 18.66 22.09
CA GLN A 352 4.01 17.40 22.64
C GLN A 352 5.16 16.44 22.96
N ASN A 353 5.17 15.84 24.15
CA ASN A 353 6.28 15.00 24.62
C ASN A 353 6.24 13.57 24.06
N ARG A 354 5.07 12.92 24.11
CA ARG A 354 4.83 11.53 23.69
C ARG A 354 3.62 11.49 22.74
N SER A 355 3.51 10.47 21.89
CA SER A 355 2.30 10.32 21.06
C SER A 355 1.04 10.12 21.90
N SER A 356 -0.12 10.37 21.30
CA SER A 356 -1.41 10.05 21.90
C SER A 356 -1.55 8.55 22.19
N GLU A 357 -1.00 7.68 21.32
CA GLU A 357 -0.99 6.22 21.48
C GLU A 357 -0.29 5.83 22.79
N ALA A 358 0.86 6.45 23.10
CA ALA A 358 1.62 6.16 24.31
C ALA A 358 0.91 6.58 25.61
N ILE A 359 0.00 7.55 25.54
CA ILE A 359 -0.79 8.03 26.70
C ILE A 359 -2.24 7.54 26.71
N ALA A 360 -2.69 6.83 25.67
CA ALA A 360 -4.08 6.40 25.50
C ALA A 360 -4.59 5.58 26.69
N ALA A 361 -3.75 4.71 27.26
CA ALA A 361 -4.08 3.95 28.46
C ALA A 361 -4.33 4.84 29.70
N ARG A 362 -3.53 5.91 29.87
CA ARG A 362 -3.72 6.90 30.95
C ARG A 362 -5.01 7.69 30.74
N LEU A 363 -5.29 8.12 29.51
CA LEU A 363 -6.53 8.82 29.16
C LEU A 363 -7.77 7.95 29.45
N LYS A 364 -7.71 6.66 29.09
CA LYS A 364 -8.77 5.69 29.38
C LYS A 364 -8.97 5.46 30.89
N ALA A 365 -7.89 5.50 31.67
CA ALA A 365 -7.95 5.29 33.11
C ALA A 365 -8.40 6.53 33.91
N ALA A 366 -8.32 7.74 33.34
CA ALA A 366 -8.72 8.98 34.00
C ALA A 366 -10.18 8.96 34.47
N LYS A 367 -10.46 9.48 35.66
CA LYS A 367 -11.80 9.50 36.25
C LYS A 367 -12.33 10.90 36.46
N THR A 368 -11.46 11.87 36.72
CA THR A 368 -11.84 13.26 37.01
C THR A 368 -11.22 14.25 36.02
N ALA A 369 -11.70 15.50 36.06
CA ALA A 369 -11.15 16.57 35.24
C ALA A 369 -9.69 16.86 35.62
N GLU A 370 -9.34 16.73 36.90
CA GLU A 370 -7.99 16.87 37.42
C GLU A 370 -7.04 15.82 36.86
N ASP A 371 -7.47 14.55 36.73
CA ASP A 371 -6.67 13.50 36.08
C ASP A 371 -6.33 13.89 34.64
N VAL A 372 -7.33 14.36 33.88
CA VAL A 372 -7.14 14.80 32.50
C VAL A 372 -6.22 16.01 32.43
N ARG A 373 -6.42 17.01 33.29
CA ARG A 373 -5.57 18.21 33.36
C ARG A 373 -4.11 17.82 33.63
N ALA A 374 -3.87 16.88 34.54
CA ALA A 374 -2.54 16.36 34.82
C ALA A 374 -1.94 15.67 33.58
N ILE A 375 -2.68 14.78 32.92
CA ILE A 375 -2.21 14.10 31.70
C ILE A 375 -1.86 15.10 30.59
N VAL A 376 -2.74 16.08 30.35
CA VAL A 376 -2.52 17.10 29.32
C VAL A 376 -1.33 17.99 29.66
N ALA A 377 -1.20 18.43 30.91
CA ALA A 377 -0.08 19.25 31.35
C ALA A 377 1.25 18.50 31.29
N ASP A 378 1.26 17.20 31.60
CA ASP A 378 2.43 16.34 31.50
C ASP A 378 2.89 16.14 30.05
N ASN A 379 1.96 16.03 29.11
CA ASN A 379 2.28 15.66 27.73
C ASN A 379 2.39 16.85 26.76
N THR A 380 1.90 18.03 27.13
CA THR A 380 1.82 19.20 26.24
C THR A 380 2.30 20.48 26.95
N TRP A 381 2.19 21.63 26.27
CA TRP A 381 2.40 22.96 26.83
C TRP A 381 1.14 23.57 27.47
N ILE A 382 -0.03 22.93 27.32
CA ILE A 382 -1.31 23.45 27.79
C ILE A 382 -1.33 23.36 29.34
N ARG A 383 -1.49 24.50 30.01
CA ARG A 383 -1.58 24.61 31.49
C ARG A 383 -2.93 25.14 31.96
N ASP A 384 -3.71 25.65 31.03
CA ASP A 384 -4.96 26.40 31.17
C ASP A 384 -6.12 25.65 30.49
N LEU A 385 -6.13 24.31 30.56
CA LEU A 385 -7.22 23.50 30.02
C LEU A 385 -8.56 24.00 30.60
N SER A 386 -9.62 24.19 29.83
CA SER A 386 -10.91 24.60 30.41
C SER A 386 -11.65 23.42 31.04
N ASP A 387 -12.64 23.67 31.89
CA ASP A 387 -13.50 22.61 32.42
C ASP A 387 -14.28 21.90 31.29
N GLU A 388 -14.65 22.64 30.26
CA GLU A 388 -15.33 22.14 29.06
C GLU A 388 -14.42 21.21 28.25
N GLU A 389 -13.16 21.60 28.03
CA GLU A 389 -12.16 20.77 27.35
C GLU A 389 -11.84 19.50 28.15
N ALA A 390 -11.63 19.61 29.47
CA ALA A 390 -11.39 18.47 30.33
C ALA A 390 -12.58 17.50 30.35
N ALA A 391 -13.80 18.03 30.45
CA ALA A 391 -15.03 17.23 30.39
C ALA A 391 -15.23 16.58 29.02
N PHE A 392 -14.85 17.24 27.92
CA PHE A 392 -14.90 16.67 26.58
C PHE A 392 -13.93 15.48 26.44
N ILE A 393 -12.69 15.62 26.91
CA ILE A 393 -11.72 14.51 26.90
C ILE A 393 -12.21 13.32 27.75
N LEU A 394 -12.81 13.57 28.92
CA LEU A 394 -13.38 12.50 29.75
C LEU A 394 -14.53 11.75 29.07
N ARG A 395 -15.39 12.46 28.35
CA ARG A 395 -16.49 11.86 27.59
C ARG A 395 -15.98 11.09 26.37
N GLY A 396 -14.91 11.57 25.75
CA GLY A 396 -14.48 11.14 24.43
C GLY A 396 -15.23 11.88 23.32
N ASP A 397 -14.71 11.72 22.10
CA ASP A 397 -15.20 12.40 20.89
C ASP A 397 -16.35 11.65 20.19
N GLY A 398 -16.66 10.43 20.64
CA GLY A 398 -17.67 9.55 20.04
C GLY A 398 -17.15 8.69 18.88
N SER A 399 -15.87 8.81 18.51
CA SER A 399 -15.21 7.95 17.52
C SER A 399 -14.68 6.65 18.16
N SER A 400 -14.07 5.78 17.36
CA SER A 400 -13.34 4.61 17.85
C SER A 400 -12.12 4.97 18.72
N TYR A 401 -11.60 6.20 18.61
CA TYR A 401 -10.49 6.71 19.42
C TYR A 401 -10.96 7.25 20.78
N GLY A 402 -12.24 7.59 20.93
CA GLY A 402 -12.86 7.98 22.18
C GLY A 402 -12.11 9.12 22.89
N ARG A 403 -11.50 8.82 24.04
CA ARG A 403 -10.77 9.84 24.84
C ARG A 403 -9.47 10.28 24.20
N GLU A 404 -8.82 9.40 23.43
CA GLU A 404 -7.64 9.75 22.66
C GLU A 404 -7.98 10.77 21.57
N GLY A 405 -9.04 10.49 20.80
CA GLY A 405 -9.52 11.39 19.76
C GLY A 405 -9.98 12.74 20.32
N ALA A 406 -10.67 12.75 21.47
CA ALA A 406 -11.02 14.00 22.15
C ALA A 406 -9.80 14.79 22.64
N TYR A 407 -8.78 14.12 23.19
CA TYR A 407 -7.51 14.75 23.56
C TYR A 407 -6.86 15.40 22.33
N ASN A 408 -6.76 14.66 21.22
CA ASN A 408 -6.16 15.15 19.98
C ASN A 408 -6.96 16.28 19.34
N ALA A 409 -8.29 16.29 19.47
CA ALA A 409 -9.12 17.39 19.02
C ALA A 409 -8.87 18.69 19.82
N VAL A 410 -8.69 18.59 21.15
CA VAL A 410 -8.30 19.75 21.98
C VAL A 410 -6.92 20.26 21.59
N VAL A 411 -5.93 19.36 21.46
CA VAL A 411 -4.57 19.74 21.02
C VAL A 411 -4.62 20.41 19.64
N SER A 412 -5.30 19.81 18.66
CA SER A 412 -5.45 20.35 17.31
C SER A 412 -6.09 21.73 17.29
N LYS A 413 -7.11 21.97 18.14
CA LYS A 413 -7.70 23.30 18.33
C LYS A 413 -6.67 24.31 18.81
N ARG A 414 -5.84 23.96 19.81
CA ARG A 414 -4.78 24.85 20.32
C ARG A 414 -3.65 25.08 19.29
N LEU A 415 -3.48 24.18 18.34
CA LEU A 415 -2.54 24.30 17.22
C LEU A 415 -3.11 25.05 16.01
N LEU A 416 -4.40 25.35 16.01
CA LEU A 416 -5.15 25.94 14.89
C LEU A 416 -5.16 25.07 13.62
N VAL A 417 -5.18 23.74 13.78
CA VAL A 417 -5.32 22.77 12.69
C VAL A 417 -6.67 22.05 12.76
N GLY A 418 -7.17 21.62 11.61
CA GLY A 418 -8.44 20.92 11.47
C GLY A 418 -8.28 19.51 10.90
N TRP A 419 -9.31 18.70 11.10
CA TRP A 419 -9.43 17.33 10.61
C TRP A 419 -10.87 17.11 10.15
N SER A 420 -11.09 16.43 9.03
CA SER A 420 -12.45 16.11 8.57
C SER A 420 -12.97 14.77 9.09
N GLY A 421 -12.08 13.89 9.57
CA GLY A 421 -12.46 12.59 10.12
C GLY A 421 -11.27 11.83 10.70
N HIS A 422 -11.43 10.51 10.79
CA HIS A 422 -10.41 9.57 11.26
C HIS A 422 -10.09 8.50 10.21
N GLY A 423 -10.54 8.68 8.96
CA GLY A 423 -10.31 7.72 7.87
C GLY A 423 -9.42 8.33 6.79
N HIS A 424 -9.22 7.58 5.71
CA HIS A 424 -8.55 8.12 4.52
C HIS A 424 -9.44 9.11 3.79
N SER A 425 -8.84 9.98 2.97
CA SER A 425 -9.56 10.85 2.04
C SER A 425 -9.15 10.58 0.59
N GLY A 426 -10.07 10.87 -0.34
CA GLY A 426 -9.89 10.61 -1.78
C GLY A 426 -9.17 11.73 -2.52
N VAL A 427 -8.30 12.50 -1.87
CA VAL A 427 -7.49 13.53 -2.54
C VAL A 427 -6.33 12.88 -3.29
N ASP A 428 -5.95 13.50 -4.41
CA ASP A 428 -4.74 13.09 -5.13
C ASP A 428 -3.49 13.39 -4.30
N VAL A 429 -2.49 12.53 -4.45
CA VAL A 429 -1.23 12.59 -3.70
C VAL A 429 -0.09 13.05 -4.60
N GLY A 430 0.96 13.64 -4.01
CA GLY A 430 2.11 14.10 -4.78
C GLY A 430 2.97 12.95 -5.30
N VAL A 431 3.60 13.17 -6.46
CA VAL A 431 4.61 12.28 -7.04
C VAL A 431 5.91 13.06 -7.21
N TRP A 432 6.97 12.53 -6.62
CA TRP A 432 8.33 13.05 -6.76
C TRP A 432 9.22 11.98 -7.35
N ALA A 433 10.09 12.34 -8.29
CA ALA A 433 10.93 11.37 -8.97
C ALA A 433 12.29 11.94 -9.41
N TYR A 434 13.32 11.10 -9.34
CA TYR A 434 14.68 11.39 -9.77
C TYR A 434 15.20 10.27 -10.68
N GLY A 435 16.06 10.64 -11.62
CA GLY A 435 16.62 9.71 -12.60
C GLY A 435 15.64 9.40 -13.72
N PRO A 436 15.91 8.37 -14.52
CA PRO A 436 15.11 8.05 -15.70
C PRO A 436 13.61 7.86 -15.49
N ILE A 437 13.18 7.37 -14.32
CA ILE A 437 11.75 7.23 -14.01
C ILE A 437 11.00 8.57 -14.00
N ALA A 438 11.69 9.70 -13.80
CA ALA A 438 11.06 11.00 -13.59
C ALA A 438 10.19 11.47 -14.77
N GLU A 439 10.63 11.24 -16.01
CA GLU A 439 9.81 11.55 -17.18
C GLU A 439 8.63 10.59 -17.37
N LEU A 440 8.74 9.35 -16.87
CA LEU A 440 7.72 8.31 -17.02
C LEU A 440 6.50 8.50 -16.10
N VAL A 441 6.66 9.30 -15.05
CA VAL A 441 5.64 9.60 -14.03
C VAL A 441 5.31 11.09 -13.90
N ARG A 442 5.72 11.90 -14.88
CA ARG A 442 5.47 13.35 -14.89
C ARG A 442 4.00 13.67 -15.17
N GLY A 443 3.44 14.65 -14.45
CA GLY A 443 2.09 15.17 -14.66
C GLY A 443 1.03 14.51 -13.79
N GLN A 444 -0.22 14.51 -14.27
CA GLN A 444 -1.33 13.81 -13.60
C GLN A 444 -1.35 12.37 -14.09
N ILE A 445 -1.14 11.42 -13.17
CA ILE A 445 -1.15 9.98 -13.47
C ILE A 445 -2.15 9.26 -12.58
N ASP A 446 -2.42 8.00 -12.92
CA ASP A 446 -3.02 7.06 -11.97
C ASP A 446 -1.92 6.32 -11.19
N ASN A 447 -2.20 5.90 -9.95
CA ASN A 447 -1.22 5.19 -9.12
C ASN A 447 -0.66 3.90 -9.78
N THR A 448 -1.41 3.26 -10.67
CA THR A 448 -0.93 2.10 -11.45
C THR A 448 0.27 2.44 -12.35
N ARG A 449 0.40 3.70 -12.80
CA ARG A 449 1.53 4.11 -13.65
C ARG A 449 2.87 4.01 -12.92
N ILE A 450 2.89 4.09 -11.59
CA ILE A 450 4.14 3.98 -10.82
C ILE A 450 4.79 2.60 -11.01
N ALA A 451 4.02 1.51 -10.95
CA ALA A 451 4.54 0.17 -11.19
C ALA A 451 5.02 -0.01 -12.65
N LEU A 452 4.21 0.45 -13.60
CA LEU A 452 4.52 0.33 -15.03
C LEU A 452 5.78 1.14 -15.39
N ALA A 453 5.89 2.36 -14.89
CA ALA A 453 7.07 3.20 -15.06
C ALA A 453 8.29 2.64 -14.33
N SER A 454 8.10 2.02 -13.17
CA SER A 454 9.16 1.33 -12.44
C SER A 454 9.73 0.18 -13.26
N ALA A 455 8.85 -0.68 -13.78
CA ALA A 455 9.25 -1.82 -14.61
C ALA A 455 9.95 -1.37 -15.91
N GLU A 456 9.43 -0.34 -16.58
CA GLU A 456 10.04 0.28 -17.75
C GLU A 456 11.43 0.87 -17.42
N ALA A 457 11.56 1.58 -16.30
CA ALA A 457 12.80 2.22 -15.88
C ALA A 457 13.93 1.22 -15.63
N ILE A 458 13.64 0.02 -15.10
CA ILE A 458 14.67 -1.01 -14.82
C ILE A 458 14.69 -2.17 -15.81
N GLY A 459 13.84 -2.14 -16.83
CA GLY A 459 13.79 -3.15 -17.90
C GLY A 459 13.31 -4.54 -17.45
N VAL A 460 12.29 -4.62 -16.59
CA VAL A 460 11.68 -5.88 -16.14
C VAL A 460 10.25 -6.06 -16.69
N ASP A 461 9.75 -7.30 -16.68
CA ASP A 461 8.47 -7.67 -17.31
C ASP A 461 7.44 -8.14 -16.28
N LEU A 462 6.55 -7.22 -15.87
CA LEU A 462 5.45 -7.50 -14.94
C LEU A 462 4.43 -8.50 -15.51
N ALA A 463 4.20 -8.50 -16.82
CA ALA A 463 3.21 -9.37 -17.44
C ALA A 463 3.67 -10.83 -17.41
N ARG A 464 4.96 -11.08 -17.67
CA ARG A 464 5.57 -12.40 -17.54
C ARG A 464 5.51 -12.89 -16.09
N THR A 465 5.95 -12.08 -15.13
CA THR A 465 5.91 -12.43 -13.69
C THR A 465 4.48 -12.77 -13.24
N THR A 466 3.51 -11.93 -13.64
CA THR A 466 2.09 -12.18 -13.39
C THR A 466 1.63 -13.51 -13.98
N ALA A 467 1.93 -13.79 -15.25
CA ALA A 467 1.51 -15.02 -15.91
C ALA A 467 2.08 -16.28 -15.23
N GLU A 468 3.35 -16.24 -14.79
CA GLU A 468 4.00 -17.34 -14.08
C GLU A 468 3.37 -17.61 -12.71
N LEU A 469 3.01 -16.56 -11.96
CA LEU A 469 2.29 -16.70 -10.70
C LEU A 469 0.89 -17.27 -10.90
N GLN A 470 0.16 -16.80 -11.90
CA GLN A 470 -1.20 -17.27 -12.21
C GLN A 470 -1.22 -18.71 -12.73
N ALA A 471 -0.13 -19.19 -13.33
CA ALA A 471 0.02 -20.59 -13.70
C ALA A 471 0.19 -21.51 -12.49
N ARG A 472 0.57 -20.97 -11.32
CA ARG A 472 0.87 -21.74 -10.10
C ARG A 472 -0.20 -21.60 -9.02
N TYR A 473 -0.87 -20.46 -8.94
CA TYR A 473 -1.72 -20.13 -7.80
C TYR A 473 -3.06 -19.51 -8.18
N LEU A 474 -4.10 -19.89 -7.44
CA LEU A 474 -5.41 -19.23 -7.44
C LEU A 474 -5.83 -18.90 -6.01
N TYR A 475 -6.53 -17.79 -5.82
CA TYR A 475 -7.00 -17.30 -4.52
C TYR A 475 -8.53 -17.22 -4.55
N PRO A 476 -9.24 -18.36 -4.47
CA PRO A 476 -10.69 -18.38 -4.51
C PRO A 476 -11.33 -17.89 -3.20
N LYS A 477 -12.50 -17.27 -3.30
CA LYS A 477 -13.44 -17.26 -2.16
C LYS A 477 -13.79 -18.70 -1.80
N PHE A 478 -13.98 -18.97 -0.52
CA PHE A 478 -14.32 -20.30 -0.03
C PHE A 478 -15.31 -20.21 1.14
N LYS A 479 -15.93 -21.33 1.45
CA LYS A 479 -16.73 -21.54 2.66
C LYS A 479 -16.29 -22.82 3.34
N ILE A 480 -16.52 -22.90 4.65
CA ILE A 480 -16.31 -24.12 5.42
C ILE A 480 -17.70 -24.63 5.83
N ASP A 481 -18.01 -25.87 5.47
CA ASP A 481 -19.28 -26.48 5.86
C ASP A 481 -19.27 -26.99 7.31
N ARG A 482 -20.42 -27.52 7.76
CA ARG A 482 -20.57 -28.04 9.13
C ARG A 482 -19.63 -29.21 9.46
N ASP A 483 -19.13 -29.90 8.44
CA ASP A 483 -18.21 -31.02 8.57
C ASP A 483 -16.74 -30.56 8.52
N GLY A 484 -16.49 -29.24 8.45
CA GLY A 484 -15.16 -28.66 8.34
C GLY A 484 -14.56 -28.75 6.94
N ARG A 485 -15.35 -29.10 5.91
CA ARG A 485 -14.85 -29.20 4.53
C ARG A 485 -14.80 -27.81 3.89
N VAL A 486 -13.68 -27.53 3.24
CA VAL A 486 -13.51 -26.33 2.42
C VAL A 486 -14.21 -26.53 1.08
N LEU A 487 -15.10 -25.61 0.75
CA LEU A 487 -15.91 -25.62 -0.47
C LEU A 487 -15.69 -24.34 -1.26
N PHE A 488 -15.66 -24.46 -2.58
CA PHE A 488 -15.37 -23.37 -3.51
C PHE A 488 -16.55 -23.14 -4.47
N PRO A 489 -16.81 -21.88 -4.88
CA PRO A 489 -17.81 -21.58 -5.90
C PRO A 489 -17.55 -22.39 -7.19
N ALA A 490 -18.48 -23.26 -7.55
CA ALA A 490 -18.32 -24.24 -8.62
C ALA A 490 -18.04 -23.60 -9.97
N ARG A 491 -18.88 -22.63 -10.37
CA ARG A 491 -18.75 -21.94 -11.65
C ARG A 491 -17.43 -21.15 -11.75
N PRO A 492 -17.15 -20.16 -10.87
CA PRO A 492 -15.95 -19.35 -10.98
C PRO A 492 -14.64 -20.14 -10.96
N LEU A 493 -14.54 -21.18 -10.11
CA LEU A 493 -13.33 -21.99 -10.03
C LEU A 493 -13.18 -22.91 -11.24
N ALA A 494 -14.26 -23.52 -11.72
CA ALA A 494 -14.20 -24.34 -12.93
C ALA A 494 -13.81 -23.51 -14.16
N GLU A 495 -14.39 -22.31 -14.32
CA GLU A 495 -14.06 -21.38 -15.41
C GLU A 495 -12.60 -20.90 -15.31
N SER A 496 -12.10 -20.62 -14.11
CA SER A 496 -10.68 -20.26 -13.88
C SER A 496 -9.70 -21.40 -14.20
N LEU A 497 -10.16 -22.66 -14.11
CA LEU A 497 -9.41 -23.85 -14.53
C LEU A 497 -9.60 -24.20 -16.02
N GLY A 498 -10.29 -23.33 -16.78
CA GLY A 498 -10.50 -23.48 -18.22
C GLY A 498 -11.73 -24.33 -18.61
N ALA A 499 -12.57 -24.71 -17.65
CA ALA A 499 -13.79 -25.48 -17.94
C ALA A 499 -14.93 -24.56 -18.41
N ARG A 500 -15.76 -25.07 -19.32
CA ARG A 500 -17.05 -24.46 -19.68
C ARG A 500 -18.10 -24.89 -18.66
N VAL A 501 -18.93 -23.95 -18.21
CA VAL A 501 -19.98 -24.22 -17.22
C VAL A 501 -21.37 -23.87 -17.76
N THR A 502 -22.25 -24.87 -17.85
CA THR A 502 -23.62 -24.72 -18.36
C THR A 502 -24.66 -25.23 -17.37
N TRP A 503 -25.90 -24.76 -17.52
CA TRP A 503 -27.07 -25.28 -16.81
C TRP A 503 -27.84 -26.24 -17.72
N ASP A 504 -28.17 -27.43 -17.20
CA ASP A 504 -29.08 -28.38 -17.83
C ASP A 504 -30.44 -28.30 -17.13
N GLU A 505 -31.39 -27.64 -17.79
CA GLU A 505 -32.78 -27.49 -17.31
C GLU A 505 -33.48 -28.84 -17.09
N ALA A 506 -33.30 -29.78 -18.01
CA ALA A 506 -34.03 -31.06 -17.98
C ALA A 506 -33.59 -31.93 -16.80
N ARG A 507 -32.31 -31.83 -16.42
CA ARG A 507 -31.73 -32.58 -15.30
C ARG A 507 -31.65 -31.79 -14.01
N ALA A 508 -32.01 -30.50 -14.03
CA ALA A 508 -31.76 -29.56 -12.94
C ALA A 508 -30.31 -29.67 -12.42
N ALA A 509 -29.34 -29.62 -13.33
CA ALA A 509 -27.94 -29.88 -13.02
C ALA A 509 -26.98 -28.83 -13.60
N VAL A 510 -25.92 -28.54 -12.87
CA VAL A 510 -24.77 -27.77 -13.38
C VAL A 510 -23.82 -28.74 -14.07
N VAL A 511 -23.40 -28.41 -15.29
CA VAL A 511 -22.49 -29.22 -16.09
C VAL A 511 -21.18 -28.46 -16.30
N LEU A 512 -20.07 -29.04 -15.85
CA LEU A 512 -18.71 -28.52 -15.99
C LEU A 512 -17.98 -29.37 -17.04
N THR A 513 -17.52 -28.78 -18.14
CA THR A 513 -16.83 -29.52 -19.22
C THR A 513 -15.42 -28.97 -19.44
N LEU A 514 -14.42 -29.84 -19.34
CA LEU A 514 -13.00 -29.53 -19.61
C LEU A 514 -12.38 -30.64 -20.46
N GLY A 515 -12.12 -30.35 -21.73
CA GLY A 515 -11.67 -31.37 -22.69
C GLY A 515 -12.69 -32.50 -22.84
N ASP A 516 -12.28 -33.73 -22.56
CA ASP A 516 -13.09 -34.95 -22.59
C ASP A 516 -13.78 -35.28 -21.25
N ARG A 517 -13.60 -34.43 -20.24
CA ARG A 517 -14.18 -34.59 -18.91
C ARG A 517 -15.41 -33.72 -18.73
N THR A 518 -16.53 -34.36 -18.41
CA THR A 518 -17.81 -33.71 -18.12
C THR A 518 -18.26 -34.11 -16.72
N MET A 519 -18.35 -33.13 -15.84
CA MET A 519 -18.87 -33.28 -14.48
C MET A 519 -20.28 -32.71 -14.40
N GLU A 520 -21.23 -33.55 -14.02
CA GLU A 520 -22.63 -33.18 -13.78
C GLU A 520 -22.88 -33.11 -12.28
N VAL A 521 -23.42 -31.99 -11.80
CA VAL A 521 -23.76 -31.78 -10.39
C VAL A 521 -25.24 -31.42 -10.28
N SER A 522 -26.02 -32.33 -9.69
CA SER A 522 -27.44 -32.11 -9.44
C SER A 522 -27.64 -30.93 -8.48
N ALA A 523 -28.50 -29.98 -8.85
CA ALA A 523 -28.93 -28.91 -7.95
C ALA A 523 -29.78 -29.45 -6.79
N VAL A 524 -30.37 -30.64 -6.97
CA VAL A 524 -31.13 -31.35 -5.93
C VAL A 524 -30.25 -32.42 -5.30
N GLY A 525 -29.91 -32.26 -4.01
CA GLY A 525 -29.14 -33.23 -3.25
C GLY A 525 -27.63 -33.30 -3.57
N GLY A 526 -27.14 -32.51 -4.55
CA GLY A 526 -25.71 -32.36 -4.80
C GLY A 526 -25.01 -33.55 -5.46
N GLN A 527 -25.78 -34.53 -5.97
CA GLN A 527 -25.21 -35.72 -6.62
C GLN A 527 -24.26 -35.32 -7.74
N THR A 528 -23.04 -35.82 -7.72
CA THR A 528 -21.97 -35.46 -8.65
C THR A 528 -21.54 -36.69 -9.45
N ARG A 529 -21.47 -36.56 -10.78
CA ARG A 529 -20.98 -37.61 -11.69
C ARG A 529 -19.90 -37.05 -12.61
N LEU A 530 -18.84 -37.82 -12.85
CA LEU A 530 -17.81 -37.48 -13.84
C LEU A 530 -17.83 -38.52 -14.97
N ASN A 531 -18.14 -38.10 -16.20
CA ASN A 531 -18.30 -39.00 -17.34
C ASN A 531 -19.22 -40.21 -17.02
N GLY A 532 -20.30 -39.95 -16.28
CA GLY A 532 -21.24 -40.97 -15.80
C GLY A 532 -20.80 -41.76 -14.56
N ARG A 533 -19.52 -41.73 -14.17
CA ARG A 533 -19.02 -42.34 -12.93
C ARG A 533 -19.52 -41.57 -11.72
N ASP A 534 -20.15 -42.26 -10.79
CA ASP A 534 -20.67 -41.66 -9.57
C ASP A 534 -19.54 -41.24 -8.60
N LEU A 535 -19.56 -39.98 -8.16
CA LEU A 535 -18.66 -39.42 -7.15
C LEU A 535 -19.37 -39.10 -5.83
N GLY A 536 -20.67 -39.40 -5.72
CA GLY A 536 -21.48 -39.11 -4.54
C GLY A 536 -21.97 -37.66 -4.45
N PRO A 537 -22.61 -37.27 -3.32
CA PRO A 537 -23.22 -35.96 -3.14
C PRO A 537 -22.19 -34.90 -2.71
N LEU A 538 -21.36 -34.45 -3.65
CA LEU A 538 -20.33 -33.43 -3.39
C LEU A 538 -20.88 -31.99 -3.46
N GLY A 539 -21.93 -31.74 -4.25
CA GLY A 539 -22.50 -30.43 -4.47
C GLY A 539 -23.22 -29.86 -3.24
N ARG A 540 -23.03 -28.57 -2.98
CA ARG A 540 -23.77 -27.82 -1.95
C ARG A 540 -24.32 -26.54 -2.54
N LEU A 541 -25.64 -26.38 -2.50
CA LEU A 541 -26.30 -25.16 -2.95
C LEU A 541 -26.51 -24.24 -1.73
N ASP A 542 -26.04 -23.00 -1.82
CA ASP A 542 -26.17 -22.00 -0.77
C ASP A 542 -26.36 -20.62 -1.41
N ASP A 543 -27.45 -19.94 -1.06
CA ASP A 543 -27.91 -18.67 -1.68
C ASP A 543 -27.86 -18.68 -3.22
N GLY A 544 -28.34 -19.77 -3.82
CA GLY A 544 -28.37 -19.93 -5.28
C GLY A 544 -27.00 -20.15 -5.94
N LYS A 545 -25.92 -20.25 -5.16
CA LYS A 545 -24.58 -20.60 -5.64
C LYS A 545 -24.25 -22.05 -5.33
N LEU A 546 -23.77 -22.78 -6.34
CA LEU A 546 -23.26 -24.14 -6.16
C LEU A 546 -21.82 -24.08 -5.68
N TYR A 547 -21.50 -24.86 -4.66
CA TYR A 547 -20.16 -25.06 -4.12
C TYR A 547 -19.74 -26.53 -4.22
N LEU A 548 -18.45 -26.76 -4.42
CA LEU A 548 -17.83 -28.08 -4.54
C LEU A 548 -16.53 -28.15 -3.72
N PRO A 549 -16.15 -29.34 -3.20
CA PRO A 549 -14.84 -29.53 -2.57
C PRO A 549 -13.72 -29.56 -3.62
N LEU A 550 -12.47 -29.28 -3.20
CA LEU A 550 -11.30 -29.26 -4.11
C LEU A 550 -11.09 -30.59 -4.85
N SER A 551 -11.49 -31.71 -4.24
CA SER A 551 -11.40 -33.04 -4.85
C SER A 551 -12.23 -33.15 -6.14
N ALA A 552 -13.40 -32.49 -6.22
CA ALA A 552 -14.21 -32.47 -7.43
C ALA A 552 -13.47 -31.77 -8.58
N PHE A 553 -12.79 -30.66 -8.31
CA PHE A 553 -12.00 -29.95 -9.32
C PHE A 553 -10.72 -30.72 -9.70
N SER A 554 -10.11 -31.45 -8.77
CA SER A 554 -8.99 -32.35 -9.09
C SER A 554 -9.43 -33.46 -10.05
N GLU A 555 -10.61 -34.04 -9.83
CA GLU A 555 -11.21 -35.04 -10.73
C GLU A 555 -11.57 -34.43 -12.11
N LEU A 556 -12.13 -33.21 -12.14
CA LEU A 556 -12.45 -32.49 -13.38
C LEU A 556 -11.20 -32.14 -14.20
N THR A 557 -10.12 -31.68 -13.55
CA THR A 557 -8.85 -31.35 -14.22
C THR A 557 -8.00 -32.56 -14.54
N GLY A 558 -8.26 -33.69 -13.87
CA GLY A 558 -7.43 -34.89 -13.90
C GLY A 558 -6.03 -34.68 -13.37
N ARG A 559 -5.83 -33.66 -12.52
CA ARG A 559 -4.57 -33.32 -11.87
C ARG A 559 -4.84 -33.02 -10.39
N PRO A 560 -3.92 -33.36 -9.48
CA PRO A 560 -4.09 -33.05 -8.08
C PRO A 560 -3.99 -31.53 -7.84
N LEU A 561 -5.04 -30.93 -7.30
CA LEU A 561 -5.01 -29.56 -6.80
C LEU A 561 -4.77 -29.59 -5.29
N LYS A 562 -3.94 -28.68 -4.76
CA LYS A 562 -3.63 -28.62 -3.33
C LYS A 562 -4.18 -27.34 -2.71
N TRP A 563 -4.86 -27.47 -1.57
CA TRP A 563 -5.26 -26.34 -0.73
C TRP A 563 -4.14 -26.00 0.25
N ASP A 564 -3.72 -24.74 0.27
CA ASP A 564 -2.89 -24.15 1.32
C ASP A 564 -3.81 -23.33 2.24
N PRO A 565 -4.18 -23.86 3.42
CA PRO A 565 -5.12 -23.20 4.31
C PRO A 565 -4.54 -21.96 5.01
N LEU A 566 -3.21 -21.82 5.08
CA LEU A 566 -2.62 -20.64 5.71
C LEU A 566 -2.74 -19.45 4.76
N SER A 567 -2.34 -19.62 3.50
CA SER A 567 -2.40 -18.56 2.48
C SER A 567 -3.77 -18.44 1.81
N GLU A 568 -4.69 -19.34 2.12
CA GLU A 568 -6.03 -19.43 1.49
C GLU A 568 -5.95 -19.50 -0.05
N ARG A 569 -5.00 -20.30 -0.56
CA ARG A 569 -4.75 -20.43 -1.99
C ARG A 569 -4.79 -21.88 -2.46
N ILE A 570 -5.15 -22.07 -3.72
CA ILE A 570 -4.99 -23.33 -4.44
C ILE A 570 -3.64 -23.29 -5.16
N VAL A 571 -2.87 -24.36 -5.02
CA VAL A 571 -1.65 -24.61 -5.80
C VAL A 571 -2.02 -25.51 -6.99
N LEU A 572 -1.79 -24.99 -8.19
CA LEU A 572 -1.93 -25.67 -9.47
C LEU A 572 -0.62 -26.43 -9.72
N SER A 573 -0.67 -27.77 -9.65
CA SER A 573 0.53 -28.61 -9.80
C SER A 573 0.97 -28.85 -11.25
#